data_AF-A0A1Q9JVT2-F1
#
_entry.id   AF-A0A1Q9JVT2-F1
#
_cell.length_a   1.000
_cell.length_b   1.000
_cell.length_c   1.000
_cell.angle_alpha   90.00
_cell.angle_beta   90.00
_cell.angle_gamma   90.00
#
_symmetry.space_group_name_H-M   'P 1'
#
loop_
_entity.id
_entity.type
_entity.pdbx_description
1 polymer ?
#
loop_
_entity_poly.entity_id
_entity_poly.type
_entity_poly.pdbx_seq_one_letter_code
_entity_poly.pdbx_strand_id
1 'polypeptide(L)'
;MPAGAKVCPNCRKKQGGKLKWILLTLIVIIVALSFIGGEEEKPKKTSYKIGETATQNDIEITLKSVKTSRGEEYNKPDKNKIFMVCEFQIDNKSDHDIAISSELNFEAYIDDYSLNQDFMALSLDEFQEKNQLDGDLSAGKKMNGIIAYQVPKDWKQLEIKVQPDFWDEKIKFVKKR
;
A
#
# COMPACT_ATOMS: atom_id res chain seq x y z
N MET A 1 29.76 62.84 -14.67
CA MET A 1 28.68 62.42 -15.61
C MET A 1 27.51 61.97 -14.76
N PRO A 2 26.26 62.45 -14.98
CA PRO A 2 25.17 62.15 -14.07
C PRO A 2 24.78 60.68 -14.22
N ALA A 3 24.74 59.97 -13.09
CA ALA A 3 24.24 58.61 -13.01
C ALA A 3 22.71 58.66 -13.22
N GLY A 4 22.24 58.31 -14.43
CA GLY A 4 20.81 58.25 -14.74
C GLY A 4 20.40 58.49 -16.21
N ALA A 5 21.32 58.86 -17.10
CA ALA A 5 20.96 59.17 -18.49
C ALA A 5 20.72 57.90 -19.34
N LYS A 6 19.46 57.70 -19.79
CA LYS A 6 19.06 56.58 -20.70
C LYS A 6 19.49 56.77 -22.17
N VAL A 7 19.93 57.98 -22.55
CA VAL A 7 20.35 58.31 -23.91
C VAL A 7 21.58 59.23 -23.85
N CYS A 8 22.63 58.90 -24.60
CA CYS A 8 23.84 59.69 -24.73
C CYS A 8 23.53 61.07 -25.39
N PRO A 9 23.84 62.22 -24.76
CA PRO A 9 23.55 63.53 -25.33
C PRO A 9 24.35 63.83 -26.61
N ASN A 10 25.57 63.31 -26.71
CA ASN A 10 26.47 63.57 -27.83
C ASN A 10 26.22 62.68 -29.06
N CYS A 11 25.65 61.51 -28.84
CA CYS A 11 25.60 60.44 -29.84
C CYS A 11 24.20 59.86 -30.08
N ARG A 12 23.17 60.34 -29.34
CA ARG A 12 21.74 59.97 -29.41
C ARG A 12 21.39 58.47 -29.41
N LYS A 13 22.36 57.57 -29.25
CA LYS A 13 22.11 56.12 -29.17
C LYS A 13 21.45 55.77 -27.85
N LYS A 14 20.31 55.06 -27.95
CA LYS A 14 19.53 54.56 -26.82
C LYS A 14 20.30 53.40 -26.18
N GLN A 15 20.76 53.57 -24.94
CA GLN A 15 21.46 52.51 -24.23
C GLN A 15 20.44 51.58 -23.55
N GLY A 16 19.75 50.78 -24.37
CA GLY A 16 18.93 49.68 -23.92
C GLY A 16 19.83 48.48 -23.61
N GLY A 17 20.15 48.27 -22.33
CA GLY A 17 21.07 47.21 -21.90
C GLY A 17 20.58 45.81 -22.28
N LYS A 18 21.39 45.09 -23.08
CA LYS A 18 21.20 43.66 -23.40
C LYS A 18 21.07 42.76 -22.15
N LEU A 19 21.50 43.28 -21.00
CA LEU A 19 21.42 42.63 -19.69
C LEU A 19 19.99 42.26 -19.28
N LYS A 20 18.97 43.08 -19.62
CA LYS A 20 17.57 42.76 -19.31
C LYS A 20 17.08 41.52 -20.06
N TRP A 21 17.52 41.34 -21.30
CA TRP A 21 17.15 40.18 -22.11
C TRP A 21 17.88 38.93 -21.65
N ILE A 22 19.16 39.04 -21.31
CA ILE A 22 19.99 37.94 -20.78
C ILE A 22 19.44 37.43 -19.43
N LEU A 23 19.02 38.33 -18.54
CA LEU A 23 18.46 37.94 -17.24
C LEU A 23 17.12 37.22 -17.40
N LEU A 24 16.28 37.67 -18.35
CA LEU A 24 14.97 37.10 -18.61
C LEU A 24 15.07 35.70 -19.23
N THR A 25 16.01 35.46 -20.16
CA THR A 25 16.27 34.12 -20.68
C THR A 25 16.84 33.17 -19.63
N LEU A 26 17.72 33.63 -18.74
CA LEU A 26 18.29 32.80 -17.67
C LEU A 26 17.21 32.37 -16.66
N ILE A 27 16.29 33.28 -16.32
CA ILE A 27 15.13 32.96 -15.47
C ILE A 27 14.19 31.96 -16.16
N VAL A 28 13.91 32.13 -17.45
CA VAL A 28 13.07 31.17 -18.22
C VAL A 28 13.72 29.79 -18.31
N ILE A 29 15.05 29.70 -18.44
CA ILE A 29 15.79 28.42 -18.43
C ILE A 29 15.74 27.76 -17.05
N ILE A 30 15.90 28.53 -15.96
CA ILE A 30 15.78 28.00 -14.58
C ILE A 30 14.36 27.50 -14.31
N VAL A 31 13.34 28.27 -14.70
CA VAL A 31 11.94 27.85 -14.55
C VAL A 31 11.64 26.63 -15.44
N ALA A 32 12.13 26.59 -16.68
CA ALA A 32 11.95 25.43 -17.56
C ALA A 32 12.63 24.16 -17.02
N LEU A 33 13.76 24.27 -16.32
CA LEU A 33 14.42 23.14 -15.65
C LEU A 33 13.65 22.66 -14.41
N SER A 34 12.87 23.51 -13.74
CA SER A 34 12.04 23.13 -12.59
C SER A 34 10.75 22.38 -12.97
N PHE A 35 10.38 22.32 -14.25
CA PHE A 35 9.13 21.72 -14.71
C PHE A 35 9.26 20.31 -15.32
N ILE A 36 10.44 19.67 -15.27
CA ILE A 36 10.67 18.31 -15.83
C ILE A 36 10.59 17.21 -14.74
N GLY A 37 9.85 17.47 -13.66
CA GLY A 37 9.59 16.52 -12.59
C GLY A 37 8.13 16.08 -12.56
N GLY A 38 7.53 15.81 -13.72
CA GLY A 38 6.26 15.09 -13.77
C GLY A 38 6.55 13.60 -13.62
N GLU A 39 6.41 13.06 -12.41
CA GLU A 39 6.27 11.61 -12.25
C GLU A 39 5.03 11.18 -13.03
N GLU A 40 5.22 10.49 -14.16
CA GLU A 40 4.14 9.75 -14.77
C GLU A 40 3.72 8.65 -13.79
N GLU A 41 2.68 8.92 -13.00
CA GLU A 41 2.02 7.94 -12.14
C GLU A 41 1.54 6.77 -13.00
N LYS A 42 2.35 5.71 -13.08
CA LYS A 42 1.91 4.44 -13.63
C LYS A 42 0.71 3.95 -12.81
N PRO A 43 -0.32 3.38 -13.45
CA PRO A 43 -1.50 2.91 -12.74
C PRO A 43 -1.08 1.91 -11.66
N LYS A 44 -1.33 2.28 -10.40
CA LYS A 44 -0.95 1.47 -9.23
C LYS A 44 -1.71 0.16 -9.29
N LYS A 45 -0.99 -0.97 -9.28
CA LYS A 45 -1.60 -2.30 -9.20
C LYS A 45 -2.33 -2.40 -7.85
N THR A 46 -3.63 -2.69 -7.88
CA THR A 46 -4.44 -2.80 -6.65
C THR A 46 -4.85 -4.24 -6.32
N SER A 47 -4.60 -5.20 -7.23
CA SER A 47 -4.97 -6.61 -7.06
C SER A 47 -3.76 -7.54 -7.16
N TYR A 48 -3.58 -8.38 -6.15
CA TYR A 48 -2.41 -9.23 -5.94
C TYR A 48 -2.83 -10.70 -5.74
N LYS A 49 -1.95 -11.63 -6.11
CA LYS A 49 -2.13 -13.07 -5.88
C LYS A 49 -1.33 -13.53 -4.65
N ILE A 50 -1.57 -14.76 -4.21
CA ILE A 50 -0.75 -15.40 -3.18
C ILE A 50 0.72 -15.38 -3.60
N GLY A 51 1.59 -14.97 -2.67
CA GLY A 51 3.03 -14.85 -2.87
C GLY A 51 3.47 -13.54 -3.53
N GLU A 52 2.57 -12.75 -4.10
CA GLU A 52 2.90 -11.40 -4.56
C GLU A 52 2.91 -10.41 -3.40
N THR A 53 3.87 -9.48 -3.44
CA THR A 53 4.01 -8.40 -2.45
C THR A 53 3.41 -7.12 -3.02
N ALA A 54 2.56 -6.49 -2.21
CA ALA A 54 1.99 -5.19 -2.49
C ALA A 54 2.71 -4.14 -1.65
N THR A 55 3.15 -3.05 -2.29
CA THR A 55 3.90 -1.97 -1.63
C THR A 55 3.11 -0.68 -1.70
N GLN A 56 2.86 -0.07 -0.54
CA GLN A 56 2.18 1.22 -0.42
C GLN A 56 2.67 1.94 0.82
N ASN A 57 3.01 3.22 0.68
CA ASN A 57 3.47 4.07 1.78
C ASN A 57 4.62 3.43 2.57
N ASP A 58 5.58 2.84 1.85
CA ASP A 58 6.73 2.08 2.39
C ASP A 58 6.37 0.92 3.31
N ILE A 59 5.17 0.38 3.18
CA ILE A 59 4.77 -0.87 3.83
C ILE A 59 4.58 -1.93 2.76
N GLU A 60 5.15 -3.10 3.00
CA GLU A 60 5.04 -4.26 2.11
C GLU A 60 4.13 -5.31 2.75
N ILE A 61 3.05 -5.66 2.07
CA ILE A 61 2.10 -6.69 2.52
C ILE A 61 2.11 -7.85 1.55
N THR A 62 2.21 -9.08 2.06
CA THR A 62 2.20 -10.30 1.25
C THR A 62 1.24 -11.32 1.86
N LEU A 63 0.26 -11.78 1.09
CA LEU A 63 -0.48 -13.00 1.42
C LEU A 63 0.42 -14.21 1.11
N LYS A 64 1.03 -14.79 2.14
CA LYS A 64 2.02 -15.87 2.04
C LYS A 64 1.38 -17.19 1.67
N SER A 65 0.29 -17.55 2.35
CA SER A 65 -0.38 -18.84 2.15
C SER A 65 -1.87 -18.76 2.47
N VAL A 66 -2.65 -19.66 1.85
CA VAL A 66 -4.07 -19.89 2.19
C VAL A 66 -4.26 -21.39 2.31
N LYS A 67 -4.41 -21.86 3.54
CA LYS A 67 -4.63 -23.27 3.89
C LYS A 67 -6.08 -23.51 4.24
N THR A 68 -6.53 -24.75 4.10
CA THR A 68 -7.89 -25.15 4.47
C THR A 68 -7.86 -26.38 5.34
N SER A 69 -8.71 -26.44 6.37
CA SER A 69 -8.84 -27.59 7.27
C SER A 69 -10.29 -28.02 7.41
N ARG A 70 -10.51 -29.33 7.60
CA ARG A 70 -11.83 -29.88 7.96
C ARG A 70 -12.08 -29.80 9.47
N GLY A 71 -11.16 -29.22 10.24
CA GLY A 71 -11.18 -29.20 11.69
C GLY A 71 -10.62 -30.48 12.30
N GLU A 72 -10.63 -30.52 13.62
CA GLU A 72 -10.18 -31.61 14.49
C GLU A 72 -11.38 -32.26 15.19
N GLU A 73 -11.17 -33.14 16.17
CA GLU A 73 -12.25 -33.83 16.86
C GLU A 73 -13.23 -32.85 17.55
N TYR A 74 -12.68 -31.88 18.27
CA TYR A 74 -13.42 -30.92 19.10
C TYR A 74 -13.64 -29.56 18.44
N ASN A 75 -12.78 -29.19 17.49
CA ASN A 75 -12.82 -27.91 16.78
C ASN A 75 -13.20 -28.15 15.32
N LYS A 76 -14.50 -28.14 15.02
CA LYS A 76 -15.03 -28.39 13.66
C LYS A 76 -15.74 -27.16 13.11
N PRO A 77 -15.62 -26.91 11.80
CA PRO A 77 -16.44 -25.90 11.16
C PRO A 77 -17.91 -26.36 11.14
N ASP A 78 -18.80 -25.42 10.88
CA ASP A 78 -20.22 -25.68 10.68
C ASP A 78 -20.45 -26.69 9.55
N LYS A 79 -21.65 -27.27 9.55
CA LYS A 79 -22.08 -28.17 8.49
C LYS A 79 -21.86 -27.52 7.11
N ASN A 80 -21.25 -28.30 6.21
CA ASN A 80 -20.90 -27.90 4.83
C ASN A 80 -19.85 -26.79 4.68
N LYS A 81 -19.20 -26.37 5.77
CA LYS A 81 -18.07 -25.45 5.73
C LYS A 81 -16.72 -26.17 5.92
N ILE A 82 -15.65 -25.43 5.67
CA ILE A 82 -14.26 -25.75 6.02
C ILE A 82 -13.63 -24.51 6.66
N PHE A 83 -12.65 -24.71 7.52
CA PHE A 83 -11.79 -23.60 7.93
C PHE A 83 -10.88 -23.20 6.78
N MET A 84 -10.64 -21.91 6.66
CA MET A 84 -9.68 -21.30 5.76
C MET A 84 -8.81 -20.36 6.57
N VAL A 85 -7.49 -20.57 6.52
CA VAL A 85 -6.51 -19.79 7.28
C VAL A 85 -5.55 -19.12 6.30
N CYS A 86 -5.45 -17.80 6.40
CA CYS A 86 -4.65 -16.95 5.53
C CYS A 86 -3.47 -16.39 6.32
N GLU A 87 -2.26 -16.68 5.86
CA GLU A 87 -1.03 -16.20 6.49
C GLU A 87 -0.50 -14.97 5.76
N PHE A 88 -0.28 -13.88 6.48
CA PHE A 88 0.29 -12.65 5.96
C PHE A 88 1.69 -12.38 6.53
N GLN A 89 2.47 -11.68 5.73
CA GLN A 89 3.70 -11.00 6.12
C GLN A 89 3.51 -9.51 5.87
N ILE A 90 3.84 -8.69 6.85
CA ILE A 90 3.85 -7.23 6.79
C ILE A 90 5.25 -6.76 7.17
N ASP A 91 5.94 -6.08 6.25
CA ASP A 91 7.21 -5.42 6.53
C ASP A 91 6.99 -3.90 6.53
N ASN A 92 7.27 -3.25 7.67
CA ASN A 92 7.24 -1.80 7.77
C ASN A 92 8.62 -1.26 7.33
N LYS A 93 8.71 -0.72 6.11
CA LYS A 93 9.93 -0.05 5.58
C LYS A 93 9.87 1.47 5.75
N SER A 94 8.78 1.99 6.32
CA SER A 94 8.65 3.41 6.62
C SER A 94 9.54 3.82 7.80
N ASP A 95 9.51 5.11 8.11
CA ASP A 95 10.24 5.75 9.20
C ASP A 95 9.41 5.94 10.47
N HIS A 96 8.17 5.44 10.51
CA HIS A 96 7.27 5.56 11.66
C HIS A 96 6.62 4.22 12.04
N ASP A 97 6.06 4.19 13.24
CA ASP A 97 5.35 3.02 13.77
C ASP A 97 3.93 2.96 13.19
N ILE A 98 3.44 1.75 12.93
CA ILE A 98 2.07 1.51 12.45
C ILE A 98 1.33 0.58 13.40
N ALA A 99 0.01 0.70 13.48
CA ALA A 99 -0.83 -0.27 14.17
C ALA A 99 -1.52 -1.17 13.14
N ILE A 100 -1.58 -2.47 13.42
CA ILE A 100 -2.31 -3.45 12.62
C ILE A 100 -3.33 -4.13 13.53
N SER A 101 -4.56 -4.26 13.04
CA SER A 101 -5.63 -5.04 13.65
C SER A 101 -6.22 -6.00 12.62
N SER A 102 -6.36 -7.26 13.03
CA SER A 102 -6.91 -8.34 12.22
C SER A 102 -8.39 -8.15 11.90
N GLU A 103 -9.11 -7.37 12.71
CA GLU A 103 -10.53 -7.07 12.54
C GLU A 103 -10.76 -5.78 11.77
N LEU A 104 -10.01 -4.70 12.07
CA LEU A 104 -10.25 -3.40 11.45
C LEU A 104 -9.61 -3.26 10.07
N ASN A 105 -8.42 -3.83 9.88
CA ASN A 105 -7.66 -3.61 8.66
C ASN A 105 -7.91 -4.66 7.58
N PHE A 106 -8.66 -5.73 7.86
CA PHE A 106 -8.89 -6.83 6.95
C PHE A 106 -10.38 -7.06 6.69
N GLU A 107 -10.78 -7.00 5.43
CA GLU A 107 -12.13 -7.36 4.97
C GLU A 107 -12.04 -8.54 4.02
N ALA A 108 -12.73 -9.63 4.33
CA ALA A 108 -12.72 -10.82 3.50
C ALA A 108 -14.08 -11.09 2.86
N TYR A 109 -14.02 -11.62 1.64
CA TYR A 109 -15.17 -12.07 0.88
C TYR A 109 -14.90 -13.46 0.31
N ILE A 110 -15.90 -14.33 0.35
CA ILE A 110 -15.92 -15.59 -0.39
C ILE A 110 -17.08 -15.57 -1.37
N ASP A 111 -16.79 -15.76 -2.66
CA ASP A 111 -17.80 -15.76 -3.73
C ASP A 111 -18.77 -14.56 -3.64
N ASP A 112 -18.21 -13.37 -3.41
CA ASP A 112 -18.90 -12.07 -3.26
C ASP A 112 -19.67 -11.85 -1.94
N TYR A 113 -19.64 -12.80 -0.99
CA TYR A 113 -20.22 -12.65 0.35
C TYR A 113 -19.18 -12.28 1.40
N SER A 114 -19.46 -11.27 2.23
CA SER A 114 -18.58 -10.86 3.33
C SER A 114 -18.42 -11.95 4.40
N LEU A 115 -17.24 -12.06 4.97
CA LEU A 115 -16.91 -12.96 6.07
C LEU A 115 -16.55 -12.19 7.33
N ASN A 116 -16.91 -12.76 8.48
CA ASN A 116 -16.34 -12.38 9.77
C ASN A 116 -15.24 -13.37 10.13
N GLN A 117 -14.23 -12.90 10.89
CA GLN A 117 -13.16 -13.74 11.41
C GLN A 117 -13.73 -14.91 12.22
N ASP A 118 -13.10 -16.07 12.10
CA ASP A 118 -13.36 -17.25 12.89
C ASP A 118 -12.13 -17.64 13.71
N PHE A 119 -12.14 -17.28 14.99
CA PHE A 119 -11.02 -17.51 15.90
C PHE A 119 -10.86 -18.99 16.28
N MET A 120 -11.87 -19.84 16.09
CA MET A 120 -11.77 -21.28 16.41
C MET A 120 -10.79 -21.98 15.46
N ALA A 121 -10.69 -21.55 14.21
CA ALA A 121 -9.69 -22.05 13.29
C ALA A 121 -8.23 -21.78 13.74
N LEU A 122 -8.00 -20.75 14.56
CA LEU A 122 -6.67 -20.38 15.05
C LEU A 122 -6.19 -21.33 16.17
N SER A 123 -7.10 -22.07 16.82
CA SER A 123 -6.74 -23.00 17.90
C SER A 123 -6.37 -24.41 17.42
N LEU A 124 -6.43 -24.66 16.11
CA LEU A 124 -6.04 -25.96 15.54
C LEU A 124 -4.54 -26.20 15.73
N ASP A 125 -4.13 -27.44 15.98
CA ASP A 125 -2.75 -27.82 16.26
C ASP A 125 -1.79 -27.39 15.13
N GLU A 126 -2.26 -27.40 13.88
CA GLU A 126 -1.47 -26.94 12.72
C GLU A 126 -1.06 -25.46 12.80
N PHE A 127 -1.78 -24.65 13.58
CA PHE A 127 -1.64 -23.19 13.63
C PHE A 127 -1.20 -22.64 14.99
N GLN A 128 -0.96 -23.50 15.99
CA GLN A 128 -0.61 -23.06 17.36
C GLN A 128 0.69 -22.24 17.45
N GLU A 129 1.64 -22.44 16.54
CA GLU A 129 2.91 -21.68 16.51
C GLU A 129 2.80 -20.38 15.69
N LYS A 130 1.61 -20.04 15.17
CA LYS A 130 1.40 -18.83 14.37
C LYS A 130 0.86 -17.69 15.22
N ASN A 131 1.37 -16.50 14.98
CA ASN A 131 0.87 -15.27 15.60
C ASN A 131 -0.43 -14.80 14.93
N GLN A 132 -1.15 -13.90 15.60
CA GLN A 132 -2.24 -13.11 15.01
C GLN A 132 -1.68 -11.81 14.41
N LEU A 133 -2.51 -11.07 13.65
CA LEU A 133 -2.16 -9.79 13.05
C LEU A 133 -2.71 -8.63 13.89
N ASP A 134 -2.28 -8.54 15.15
CA ASP A 134 -2.75 -7.52 16.08
C ASP A 134 -1.59 -6.93 16.88
N GLY A 135 -1.45 -5.60 16.83
CA GLY A 135 -0.50 -4.84 17.63
C GLY A 135 0.25 -3.76 16.85
N ASP A 136 1.20 -3.14 17.55
CA ASP A 136 2.08 -2.12 16.99
C ASP A 136 3.26 -2.75 16.26
N LEU A 137 3.60 -2.18 15.10
CA LEU A 137 4.71 -2.59 14.25
C LEU A 137 5.63 -1.39 14.01
N SER A 138 6.74 -1.35 14.75
CA SER A 138 7.68 -0.24 14.66
C SER A 138 8.40 -0.13 13.31
N ALA A 139 8.92 1.07 13.03
CA ALA A 139 9.71 1.35 11.83
C ALA A 139 10.83 0.33 11.61
N GLY A 140 10.96 -0.15 10.36
CA GLY A 140 11.96 -1.15 9.96
C GLY A 140 11.70 -2.58 10.46
N LYS A 141 10.62 -2.84 11.21
CA LYS A 141 10.29 -4.16 11.74
C LYS A 141 9.33 -4.92 10.82
N LYS A 142 9.10 -6.18 11.19
CA LYS A 142 8.25 -7.12 10.45
C LYS A 142 7.23 -7.77 11.39
N MET A 143 6.03 -8.01 10.89
CA MET A 143 4.99 -8.80 11.53
C MET A 143 4.57 -9.93 10.59
N ASN A 144 4.39 -11.12 11.15
CA ASN A 144 3.77 -12.24 10.45
C ASN A 144 2.62 -12.74 11.30
N GLY A 145 1.54 -13.19 10.66
CA GLY A 145 0.41 -13.70 11.40
C GLY A 145 -0.66 -14.29 10.50
N ILE A 146 -1.65 -14.90 11.14
CA ILE A 146 -2.76 -15.57 10.48
C ILE A 146 -4.10 -14.91 10.83
N ILE A 147 -4.98 -14.91 9.84
CA ILE A 147 -6.40 -14.63 9.98
C ILE A 147 -7.20 -15.80 9.44
N ALA A 148 -8.36 -16.07 10.01
CA ALA A 148 -9.09 -17.28 9.68
C ALA A 148 -10.58 -17.08 9.54
N TYR A 149 -11.20 -17.95 8.76
CA TYR A 149 -12.61 -17.89 8.40
C TYR A 149 -13.19 -19.30 8.26
N GLN A 150 -14.52 -19.39 8.32
CA GLN A 150 -15.25 -20.54 7.81
C GLN A 150 -15.84 -20.22 6.43
N VAL A 151 -15.61 -21.10 5.46
CA VAL A 151 -16.08 -20.92 4.08
C VAL A 151 -16.83 -22.16 3.57
N PRO A 152 -17.76 -22.03 2.61
CA PRO A 152 -18.41 -23.18 1.97
C PRO A 152 -17.39 -24.15 1.34
N LYS A 153 -17.65 -25.46 1.38
CA LYS A 153 -16.76 -26.48 0.80
C LYS A 153 -16.51 -26.33 -0.70
N ASP A 154 -17.43 -25.72 -1.41
CA ASP A 154 -17.47 -25.52 -2.86
C ASP A 154 -17.10 -24.09 -3.28
N TRP A 155 -16.44 -23.34 -2.39
CA TRP A 155 -15.98 -21.98 -2.67
C TRP A 155 -15.13 -21.89 -3.95
N LYS A 156 -15.24 -20.77 -4.68
CA LYS A 156 -14.55 -20.55 -5.96
C LYS A 156 -13.53 -19.43 -5.90
N GLN A 157 -13.81 -18.35 -5.18
CA GLN A 157 -12.95 -17.18 -5.10
C GLN A 157 -12.92 -16.62 -3.67
N LEU A 158 -11.70 -16.44 -3.15
CA LEU A 158 -11.39 -15.64 -1.99
C LEU A 158 -10.90 -14.26 -2.45
N GLU A 159 -11.41 -13.22 -1.80
CA GLU A 159 -10.93 -11.84 -1.89
C GLU A 159 -10.66 -11.32 -0.47
N ILE A 160 -9.47 -10.78 -0.23
CA ILE A 160 -9.13 -10.10 1.04
C ILE A 160 -8.67 -8.69 0.70
N LYS A 161 -9.36 -7.69 1.24
CA LYS A 161 -8.95 -6.30 1.17
C LYS A 161 -8.23 -5.94 2.47
N VAL A 162 -7.08 -5.29 2.33
CA VAL A 162 -6.25 -4.85 3.44
C VAL A 162 -6.09 -3.34 3.36
N GLN A 163 -6.42 -2.65 4.44
CA GLN A 163 -6.26 -1.21 4.57
C GLN A 163 -5.84 -0.87 6.00
N PRO A 164 -4.56 -0.62 6.25
CA PRO A 164 -4.12 0.09 7.44
C PRO A 164 -4.80 1.47 7.51
N ASP A 165 -5.12 1.95 8.72
CA ASP A 165 -5.96 3.14 8.96
C ASP A 165 -5.45 4.44 8.29
N PHE A 166 -4.18 4.48 7.89
CA PHE A 166 -3.52 5.63 7.29
C PHE A 166 -3.43 5.58 5.75
N TRP A 167 -4.11 4.64 5.08
CA TRP A 167 -4.11 4.52 3.62
C TRP A 167 -5.40 5.01 2.97
N ASP A 168 -5.27 5.69 1.83
CA ASP A 168 -6.41 6.15 1.03
C ASP A 168 -7.14 5.02 0.30
N GLU A 169 -6.42 3.94 -0.05
CA GLU A 169 -6.94 2.83 -0.85
C GLU A 169 -6.64 1.46 -0.22
N LYS A 170 -7.58 0.53 -0.41
CA LYS A 170 -7.41 -0.87 0.00
C LYS A 170 -6.59 -1.64 -1.02
N ILE A 171 -5.63 -2.43 -0.53
CA ILE A 171 -4.95 -3.43 -1.34
C ILE A 171 -5.78 -4.70 -1.35
N LYS A 172 -5.99 -5.29 -2.54
CA LYS A 172 -6.76 -6.50 -2.70
C LYS A 172 -5.87 -7.71 -2.98
N PHE A 173 -6.02 -8.78 -2.23
CA PHE A 173 -5.48 -10.10 -2.51
C PHE A 173 -6.58 -11.05 -3.00
N VAL A 174 -6.33 -11.82 -4.05
CA VAL A 174 -7.32 -12.73 -4.66
C VAL A 174 -6.73 -14.12 -4.84
N LYS A 175 -7.52 -15.14 -4.48
CA LYS A 175 -7.25 -16.55 -4.79
C LYS A 175 -8.48 -17.16 -5.45
N LYS A 176 -8.30 -17.69 -6.66
CA LYS A 176 -9.30 -18.56 -7.32
C LYS A 176 -8.91 -20.01 -7.09
N ARG A 177 -9.92 -20.86 -6.89
CA ARG A 177 -9.75 -22.31 -6.73
C ARG A 177 -9.63 -23.02 -8.07
#